data_AF-A0A7S4N8Z5-F1
#
_entry.id   AF-A0A7S4N8Z5-F1
#
_cell.length_a   1.000
_cell.length_b   1.000
_cell.length_c   1.000
_cell.angle_alpha   90.00
_cell.angle_beta   90.00
_cell.angle_gamma   90.00
#
_symmetry.space_group_name_H-M   'P 1'
#
loop_
_entity.id
_entity.type
_entity.pdbx_description
1 polymer ?
#
loop_
_entity_poly.entity_id
_entity_poly.type
_entity_poly.pdbx_seq_one_letter_code
_entity_poly.pdbx_strand_id
1 'polypeptide(L)'
;MIRRSSFFWPSDSLREPDERISADEESGRLCVDGNNNVELPSKSVTPPQMDEKNDQTLLFNTQKEYGTSEKHQRQLKTRVMKFAPAASVDSAAPCTRNKKPSCEIPQRKIFPDIPKELNNIQRSESIRFQVVVWYVGAVDVVLKCVPMRFRITIFWHADTNVDSRVDADQSEIWIMQGRQKAYRNEFDRDAGVKETVDVPPISIMNAITYDVDGSPEVTMLRKDTKLMRWSCMYNATLSQENMRVDMFPHDRHDLVIKIGILAHRGPGHRWDRNEWMLNLATNEDSQGSTRIPYGLAVDHVSVPDFLHDKDGLQFEFVPLSFGSGDKCLHVKLTVVRDSGQYDKNIMPTLALLNIVAVSCITRNFASATASTEIMLGIAFVEIGIRLSIDSRLPSVGYQIKMQRTLNQCFWMLCVLVLESNVVFFLVKKRGWEIEETDYVDLLAAIGALSFTVHITWSYYREKDRTTYDRIAAKVM
;
A
#
# COMPACT_ATOMS: atom_id res chain seq x y z
N MET A 1 7.08 9.25 -64.54
CA MET A 1 5.92 9.77 -63.78
C MET A 1 5.65 8.83 -62.60
N ILE A 2 6.45 8.95 -61.52
CA ILE A 2 6.25 8.27 -60.22
C ILE A 2 6.78 9.28 -59.18
N ARG A 3 5.89 9.71 -58.28
CA ARG A 3 6.14 10.74 -57.26
C ARG A 3 7.10 10.23 -56.19
N ARG A 4 8.17 10.97 -55.92
CA ARG A 4 8.97 10.88 -54.69
C ARG A 4 8.25 11.68 -53.60
N SER A 5 7.77 11.01 -52.56
CA SER A 5 7.33 11.64 -51.31
C SER A 5 8.49 11.64 -50.33
N SER A 6 9.15 12.78 -50.20
CA SER A 6 10.08 13.10 -49.11
C SER A 6 9.28 13.32 -47.82
N PHE A 7 9.42 12.42 -46.85
CA PHE A 7 8.99 12.67 -45.47
C PHE A 7 10.14 13.38 -44.75
N PHE A 8 9.88 14.64 -44.41
CA PHE A 8 10.74 15.53 -43.64
C PHE A 8 10.32 15.39 -42.16
N TRP A 9 11.25 15.01 -41.29
CA TRP A 9 11.06 15.11 -39.83
C TRP A 9 11.60 16.47 -39.36
N PRO A 10 10.83 17.31 -38.65
CA PRO A 10 11.39 18.49 -38.00
C PRO A 10 12.17 18.05 -36.76
N SER A 11 13.40 18.54 -36.66
CA SER A 11 14.25 18.44 -35.48
C SER A 11 13.84 19.57 -34.52
N ASP A 12 13.00 19.26 -33.54
CA ASP A 12 12.74 20.23 -32.47
C ASP A 12 13.83 20.12 -31.41
N SER A 13 14.54 21.24 -31.31
CA SER A 13 15.62 21.57 -30.41
C SER A 13 15.21 21.50 -28.94
N LEU A 14 16.09 20.86 -28.15
CA LEU A 14 16.22 21.00 -26.71
C LEU A 14 16.13 22.47 -26.27
N ARG A 15 15.20 22.76 -25.36
CA ARG A 15 15.19 23.97 -24.55
C ARG A 15 15.02 23.54 -23.09
N GLU A 16 16.12 23.59 -22.34
CA GLU A 16 16.11 23.58 -20.89
C GLU A 16 15.45 24.86 -20.36
N PRO A 17 14.65 24.81 -19.29
CA PRO A 17 14.41 25.98 -18.47
C PRO A 17 15.38 25.98 -17.28
N ASP A 18 16.36 26.88 -17.36
CA ASP A 18 17.05 27.46 -16.20
C ASP A 18 16.03 28.26 -15.38
N GLU A 19 15.69 27.79 -14.17
CA GLU A 19 15.16 28.67 -13.12
C GLU A 19 16.00 28.50 -11.86
N ARG A 20 17.03 29.35 -11.77
CA ARG A 20 17.61 29.81 -10.51
C ARG A 20 16.70 30.90 -9.94
N ILE A 21 16.05 30.64 -8.82
CA ILE A 21 15.53 31.70 -7.97
C ILE A 21 16.51 31.83 -6.80
N SER A 22 17.30 32.90 -6.87
CA SER A 22 18.14 33.41 -5.80
C SER A 22 17.27 33.94 -4.66
N ALA A 23 17.65 33.54 -3.46
CA ALA A 23 17.34 34.28 -2.24
C ALA A 23 18.00 35.66 -2.33
N ASP A 24 17.26 36.70 -1.98
CA ASP A 24 17.83 37.91 -1.40
C ASP A 24 16.89 38.44 -0.31
N GLU A 25 17.54 38.80 0.78
CA GLU A 25 17.04 39.41 1.99
C GLU A 25 16.49 40.81 1.70
N GLU A 26 15.37 41.19 2.31
CA GLU A 26 15.18 42.60 2.65
C GLU A 26 14.54 42.76 4.04
N SER A 27 15.40 43.24 4.93
CA SER A 27 15.13 43.71 6.27
C SER A 27 14.29 45.00 6.22
N GLY A 28 13.06 44.94 6.74
CA GLY A 28 12.19 46.10 6.92
C GLY A 28 11.64 46.20 8.33
N ARG A 29 12.43 46.73 9.26
CA ARG A 29 11.94 47.26 10.56
C ARG A 29 11.10 48.50 10.30
N LEU A 30 9.87 48.52 10.78
CA LEU A 30 9.12 49.76 11.02
C LEU A 30 8.29 49.60 12.29
N CYS A 31 8.78 50.23 13.35
CA CYS A 31 8.00 50.59 14.53
C CYS A 31 7.06 51.73 14.15
N VAL A 32 5.77 51.60 14.44
CA VAL A 32 4.86 52.75 14.60
C VAL A 32 3.93 52.47 15.76
N ASP A 33 4.12 53.24 16.83
CA ASP A 33 3.14 53.47 17.89
C ASP A 33 1.89 54.17 17.32
N GLY A 34 0.71 53.84 17.83
CA GLY A 34 -0.51 54.55 17.41
C GLY A 34 -1.78 54.07 18.06
N ASN A 35 -1.93 54.41 19.35
CA ASN A 35 -3.22 54.61 20.02
C ASN A 35 -4.25 55.24 19.06
N ASN A 36 -5.46 54.70 18.98
CA ASN A 36 -6.70 55.49 18.86
C ASN A 36 -7.94 54.62 19.09
N ASN A 37 -8.60 54.90 20.21
CA ASN A 37 -10.00 54.57 20.47
C ASN A 37 -10.90 55.31 19.49
N VAL A 38 -11.72 54.58 18.73
CA VAL A 38 -12.93 55.12 18.12
C VAL A 38 -14.04 54.09 18.27
N GLU A 39 -14.93 54.34 19.24
CA GLU A 39 -16.28 53.80 19.27
C GLU A 39 -17.06 54.27 18.04
N LEU A 40 -17.93 53.43 17.47
CA LEU A 40 -19.20 53.76 16.79
C LEU A 40 -19.87 52.45 16.26
N PRO A 41 -21.18 52.44 15.93
CA PRO A 41 -22.16 51.71 16.71
C PRO A 41 -22.75 50.48 15.99
N SER A 42 -23.41 49.66 16.81
CA SER A 42 -24.28 48.56 16.46
C SER A 42 -25.38 48.95 15.45
N LYS A 43 -25.45 48.22 14.34
CA LYS A 43 -26.65 48.09 13.51
C LYS A 43 -26.97 46.61 13.29
N SER A 44 -28.06 46.19 13.91
CA SER A 44 -28.76 44.94 13.68
C SER A 44 -29.31 44.90 12.24
N VAL A 45 -28.90 43.91 11.46
CA VAL A 45 -29.51 43.58 10.17
C VAL A 45 -30.13 42.19 10.29
N THR A 46 -31.46 42.17 10.24
CA THR A 46 -32.30 40.97 10.16
C THR A 46 -32.13 40.31 8.79
N PRO A 47 -31.95 38.99 8.68
CA PRO A 47 -31.91 38.33 7.37
C PRO A 47 -33.33 38.20 6.78
N PRO A 48 -33.50 38.32 5.46
CA PRO A 48 -34.79 38.12 4.81
C PRO A 48 -35.11 36.63 4.70
N GLN A 49 -36.36 36.30 4.98
CA GLN A 49 -36.99 35.04 4.60
C GLN A 49 -36.98 34.92 3.06
N MET A 50 -36.51 33.79 2.54
CA MET A 50 -36.79 33.40 1.15
C MET A 50 -37.70 32.19 1.15
N ASP A 51 -38.86 32.41 0.53
CA ASP A 51 -39.91 31.44 0.30
C ASP A 51 -39.50 30.40 -0.76
N GLU A 52 -39.97 29.21 -0.47
CA GLU A 52 -39.99 27.99 -1.23
C GLU A 52 -41.06 28.08 -2.34
N LYS A 53 -40.66 27.96 -3.63
CA LYS A 53 -41.38 27.17 -4.67
C LYS A 53 -40.78 27.28 -6.07
N ASN A 54 -40.69 26.10 -6.68
CA ASN A 54 -40.80 25.77 -8.11
C ASN A 54 -39.85 26.47 -9.10
N ASP A 55 -38.92 25.69 -9.64
CA ASP A 55 -38.92 25.44 -11.08
C ASP A 55 -38.27 24.08 -11.40
N GLN A 56 -39.14 23.15 -11.83
CA GLN A 56 -38.76 21.99 -12.62
C GLN A 56 -38.75 22.41 -14.09
N THR A 57 -37.85 21.79 -14.85
CA THR A 57 -37.96 21.36 -16.27
C THR A 57 -36.91 21.99 -17.21
N LEU A 58 -36.18 21.08 -17.90
CA LEU A 58 -35.29 21.26 -19.07
C LEU A 58 -33.87 21.80 -18.76
N LEU A 59 -32.76 21.08 -18.95
CA LEU A 59 -32.40 20.15 -20.02
C LEU A 59 -31.40 19.06 -19.57
N PHE A 60 -31.76 17.83 -19.87
CA PHE A 60 -30.89 16.66 -20.01
C PHE A 60 -29.92 16.85 -21.20
N ASN A 61 -28.64 16.53 -21.01
CA ASN A 61 -27.81 15.69 -21.93
C ASN A 61 -26.32 15.86 -21.63
N THR A 62 -25.74 14.96 -20.83
CA THR A 62 -24.41 14.34 -21.06
C THR A 62 -24.15 13.30 -19.97
N GLN A 63 -24.78 12.13 -20.09
CA GLN A 63 -24.35 10.90 -19.42
C GLN A 63 -24.92 9.72 -20.18
N LYS A 64 -24.24 9.34 -21.26
CA LYS A 64 -24.44 8.08 -21.98
C LYS A 64 -23.13 7.75 -22.66
N GLU A 65 -22.35 6.88 -22.01
CA GLU A 65 -21.50 5.84 -22.62
C GLU A 65 -20.54 5.36 -21.53
N TYR A 66 -20.90 4.26 -20.87
CA TYR A 66 -20.03 3.17 -20.40
C TYR A 66 -20.92 2.25 -19.55
N GLY A 67 -21.61 1.33 -20.23
CA GLY A 67 -22.56 0.46 -19.57
C GLY A 67 -23.28 -0.53 -20.49
N THR A 68 -22.56 -1.24 -21.35
CA THR A 68 -23.07 -2.47 -21.98
C THR A 68 -21.91 -3.35 -22.47
N SER A 69 -21.36 -4.20 -21.60
CA SER A 69 -20.72 -5.46 -22.01
C SER A 69 -20.60 -6.45 -20.85
N GLU A 70 -21.70 -6.74 -20.18
CA GLU A 70 -21.85 -7.92 -19.32
C GLU A 70 -23.15 -8.63 -19.68
N LYS A 71 -23.16 -9.32 -20.82
CA LYS A 71 -24.19 -10.30 -21.20
C LYS A 71 -23.78 -11.07 -22.45
N HIS A 72 -22.63 -11.74 -22.44
CA HIS A 72 -22.29 -12.79 -23.44
C HIS A 72 -21.17 -13.74 -22.98
N GLN A 73 -21.25 -14.26 -21.75
CA GLN A 73 -20.34 -15.33 -21.28
C GLN A 73 -21.03 -16.41 -20.44
N ARG A 74 -22.23 -16.81 -20.87
CA ARG A 74 -22.86 -18.07 -20.43
C ARG A 74 -23.47 -18.75 -21.63
N GLN A 75 -22.65 -19.46 -22.39
CA GLN A 75 -23.00 -20.64 -23.19
C GLN A 75 -21.75 -21.07 -23.97
N LEU A 76 -21.02 -22.06 -23.44
CA LEU A 76 -20.19 -23.01 -24.20
C LEU A 76 -19.70 -24.07 -23.21
N LYS A 77 -20.55 -25.07 -22.99
CA LYS A 77 -20.24 -26.28 -22.23
C LYS A 77 -20.80 -27.48 -22.97
N THR A 78 -20.17 -27.90 -24.08
CA THR A 78 -20.24 -29.30 -24.57
C THR A 78 -19.39 -29.50 -25.83
N ARG A 79 -18.22 -30.13 -25.69
CA ARG A 79 -17.69 -31.23 -26.55
C ARG A 79 -16.22 -31.42 -26.23
N VAL A 80 -15.91 -32.37 -25.36
CA VAL A 80 -14.60 -33.02 -25.32
C VAL A 80 -14.80 -34.42 -25.86
N MET A 81 -14.10 -34.70 -26.95
CA MET A 81 -14.09 -35.98 -27.64
C MET A 81 -13.44 -37.05 -26.74
N LYS A 82 -14.05 -38.23 -26.76
CA LYS A 82 -13.50 -39.48 -26.24
C LYS A 82 -12.34 -39.93 -27.14
N PHE A 83 -11.20 -40.23 -26.54
CA PHE A 83 -10.30 -41.27 -27.03
C PHE A 83 -9.92 -42.17 -25.85
N ALA A 84 -10.25 -43.46 -25.99
CA ALA A 84 -9.69 -44.54 -25.17
C ALA A 84 -8.25 -44.83 -25.65
N PRO A 85 -7.44 -45.48 -24.80
CA PRO A 85 -7.19 -46.89 -25.09
C PRO A 85 -7.13 -47.80 -23.85
N ALA A 86 -6.96 -49.08 -24.19
CA ALA A 86 -7.20 -50.31 -23.47
C ALA A 86 -6.44 -50.55 -22.16
N ALA A 87 -7.07 -51.46 -21.40
CA ALA A 87 -6.66 -52.20 -20.22
C ALA A 87 -5.20 -52.69 -20.19
N SER A 88 -4.65 -52.89 -18.98
CA SER A 88 -4.57 -54.24 -18.39
C SER A 88 -3.92 -54.27 -16.98
N VAL A 89 -4.38 -55.26 -16.22
CA VAL A 89 -3.79 -56.02 -15.09
C VAL A 89 -3.68 -55.39 -13.69
N ASP A 90 -4.63 -55.82 -12.84
CA ASP A 90 -4.52 -56.36 -11.48
C ASP A 90 -3.22 -56.15 -10.67
N SER A 91 -3.35 -55.52 -9.51
CA SER A 91 -3.01 -56.16 -8.22
C SER A 91 -3.48 -55.32 -7.04
N ALA A 92 -4.32 -55.92 -6.20
CA ALA A 92 -4.83 -55.36 -4.98
C ALA A 92 -3.79 -55.49 -3.85
N ALA A 93 -3.53 -54.38 -3.14
CA ALA A 93 -2.92 -54.39 -1.82
C ALA A 93 -3.61 -53.34 -0.93
N PRO A 94 -3.96 -53.66 0.33
CA PRO A 94 -4.78 -52.79 1.17
C PRO A 94 -3.93 -51.67 1.79
N CYS A 95 -4.30 -50.41 1.52
CA CYS A 95 -3.74 -49.25 2.21
C CYS A 95 -4.22 -49.21 3.66
N THR A 96 -3.28 -49.40 4.57
CA THR A 96 -3.42 -49.16 6.00
C THR A 96 -3.60 -47.67 6.28
N ARG A 97 -4.61 -47.39 7.10
CA ARG A 97 -5.08 -46.07 7.51
C ARG A 97 -4.10 -45.46 8.52
N ASN A 98 -3.08 -44.74 8.04
CA ASN A 98 -2.18 -43.98 8.92
C ASN A 98 -2.91 -42.75 9.47
N LYS A 99 -3.26 -42.82 10.76
CA LYS A 99 -3.66 -41.68 11.58
C LYS A 99 -2.49 -40.68 11.60
N LYS A 100 -2.74 -39.47 11.09
CA LYS A 100 -1.87 -38.31 11.28
C LYS A 100 -1.79 -38.00 12.78
N PRO A 101 -0.61 -37.97 13.41
CA PRO A 101 -0.48 -37.43 14.76
C PRO A 101 -0.70 -35.91 14.72
N SER A 102 -1.57 -35.43 15.59
CA SER A 102 -1.74 -34.02 15.90
C SER A 102 -0.40 -33.46 16.40
N CYS A 103 0.22 -32.58 15.62
CA CYS A 103 1.29 -31.71 16.09
C CYS A 103 0.69 -30.71 17.08
N GLU A 104 0.64 -31.08 18.36
CA GLU A 104 0.58 -30.10 19.43
C GLU A 104 1.93 -29.41 19.49
N ILE A 105 1.97 -28.16 19.02
CA ILE A 105 3.12 -27.27 19.25
C ILE A 105 3.07 -26.89 20.73
N PRO A 106 4.07 -27.26 21.54
CA PRO A 106 4.09 -26.83 22.94
C PRO A 106 4.29 -25.32 22.98
N GLN A 107 3.25 -24.59 23.37
CA GLN A 107 3.35 -23.17 23.70
C GLN A 107 4.21 -23.04 24.96
N ARG A 108 5.52 -22.88 24.76
CA ARG A 108 6.48 -22.59 25.82
C ARG A 108 6.21 -21.17 26.31
N LYS A 109 5.41 -21.03 27.37
CA LYS A 109 5.27 -19.78 28.13
C LYS A 109 6.62 -19.49 28.80
N ILE A 110 7.49 -18.76 28.10
CA ILE A 110 8.64 -18.09 28.69
C ILE A 110 8.22 -16.63 28.88
N PHE A 111 7.58 -16.35 30.00
CA PHE A 111 7.52 -14.99 30.53
C PHE A 111 8.35 -15.00 31.81
N PRO A 112 9.45 -14.25 31.89
CA PRO A 112 10.14 -14.08 33.16
C PRO A 112 9.18 -13.41 34.15
N ASP A 113 9.16 -13.91 35.38
CA ASP A 113 8.41 -13.31 36.48
C ASP A 113 8.90 -11.86 36.67
N ILE A 114 8.04 -10.91 36.30
CA ILE A 114 8.32 -9.48 36.46
C ILE A 114 8.32 -9.18 37.96
N PRO A 115 9.36 -8.53 38.52
CA PRO A 115 9.44 -8.21 39.94
C PRO A 115 8.24 -7.39 40.41
N LYS A 116 7.58 -7.84 41.49
CA LYS A 116 6.40 -7.20 42.10
C LYS A 116 6.67 -5.79 42.68
N GLU A 117 7.94 -5.35 42.73
CA GLU A 117 8.34 -4.06 43.32
C GLU A 117 8.19 -2.86 42.37
N LEU A 118 7.79 -3.06 41.11
CA LEU A 118 7.37 -1.97 40.21
C LEU A 118 5.91 -1.50 40.39
N ASN A 119 5.13 -2.16 41.25
CA ASN A 119 3.69 -1.88 41.42
C ASN A 119 3.37 -0.56 42.15
N ASN A 120 4.38 0.18 42.62
CA ASN A 120 4.21 1.49 43.26
C ASN A 120 4.73 2.66 42.41
N ILE A 121 5.09 2.41 41.14
CA ILE A 121 5.12 3.49 40.15
C ILE A 121 3.67 3.90 39.95
N GLN A 122 3.27 4.89 40.76
CA GLN A 122 2.18 5.84 40.54
C GLN A 122 1.59 5.61 39.16
N ARG A 123 0.46 4.87 39.10
CA ARG A 123 -0.18 4.41 37.87
C ARG A 123 -0.29 5.62 36.95
N SER A 124 0.69 5.77 36.05
CA SER A 124 0.73 6.94 35.20
C SER A 124 -0.50 6.83 34.34
N GLU A 125 -1.28 7.89 34.37
CA GLU A 125 -2.46 8.05 33.56
C GLU A 125 -2.02 7.77 32.12
N SER A 126 -2.55 6.71 31.53
CA SER A 126 -2.12 6.28 30.21
C SER A 126 -3.31 6.02 29.32
N ILE A 127 -3.17 6.50 28.10
CA ILE A 127 -4.14 6.31 27.04
C ILE A 127 -3.60 5.21 26.15
N ARG A 128 -4.27 4.07 26.21
CA ARG A 128 -3.79 2.83 25.61
C ARG A 128 -4.57 2.52 24.34
N PHE A 129 -3.88 2.27 23.24
CA PHE A 129 -4.49 2.02 21.93
C PHE A 129 -4.53 0.54 21.58
N GLN A 130 -5.62 0.14 20.94
CA GLN A 130 -5.73 -1.11 20.20
C GLN A 130 -6.31 -0.81 18.81
N VAL A 131 -5.70 -1.36 17.76
CA VAL A 131 -6.14 -1.13 16.38
C VAL A 131 -6.35 -2.45 15.65
N VAL A 132 -7.54 -2.64 15.08
CA VAL A 132 -7.90 -3.84 14.33
C VAL A 132 -8.22 -3.47 12.90
N VAL A 133 -7.48 -4.00 11.95
CA VAL A 133 -7.71 -3.75 10.52
C VAL A 133 -8.61 -4.85 9.96
N TRP A 134 -9.77 -4.45 9.43
CA TRP A 134 -10.81 -5.36 8.93
C TRP A 134 -10.78 -5.51 7.42
N TYR A 135 -10.40 -4.45 6.70
CA TYR A 135 -10.35 -4.46 5.24
C TYR A 135 -9.31 -3.45 4.75
N VAL A 136 -8.62 -3.82 3.68
CA VAL A 136 -7.71 -2.95 2.92
C VAL A 136 -8.16 -3.05 1.47
N GLY A 137 -8.54 -1.93 0.87
CA GLY A 137 -8.96 -1.89 -0.52
C GLY A 137 -7.78 -1.75 -1.49
N ALA A 138 -8.11 -1.45 -2.74
CA ALA A 138 -7.10 -1.33 -3.80
C ALA A 138 -6.09 -0.21 -3.46
N VAL A 139 -4.82 -0.57 -3.43
CA VAL A 139 -3.74 0.37 -3.13
C VAL A 139 -3.42 1.17 -4.38
N ASP A 140 -3.71 2.47 -4.37
CA ASP A 140 -3.35 3.36 -5.46
C ASP A 140 -1.94 3.93 -5.22
N VAL A 141 -0.98 3.38 -5.94
CA VAL A 141 0.42 3.76 -5.81
C VAL A 141 0.74 5.07 -6.53
N VAL A 142 -0.09 5.49 -7.49
CA VAL A 142 0.04 6.77 -8.21
C VAL A 142 -0.38 7.90 -7.29
N LEU A 143 -1.60 7.80 -6.76
CA LEU A 143 -2.19 8.79 -5.85
C LEU A 143 -1.64 8.66 -4.42
N LYS A 144 -0.89 7.58 -4.17
CA LYS A 144 -0.35 7.21 -2.88
C LYS A 144 -1.43 7.18 -1.79
N CYS A 145 -2.55 6.54 -2.11
CA CYS A 145 -3.68 6.44 -1.19
C CYS A 145 -4.18 5.00 -1.08
N VAL A 146 -4.69 4.66 0.10
CA VAL A 146 -5.25 3.34 0.37
C VAL A 146 -6.54 3.46 1.17
N PRO A 147 -7.68 2.98 0.65
CA PRO A 147 -8.90 2.86 1.42
C PRO A 147 -8.76 1.70 2.43
N MET A 148 -9.09 1.96 3.69
CA MET A 148 -9.02 0.99 4.77
C MET A 148 -10.24 1.07 5.68
N ARG A 149 -10.71 -0.09 6.15
CA ARG A 149 -11.68 -0.19 7.25
C ARG A 149 -10.98 -0.76 8.48
N PHE A 150 -11.00 -0.02 9.57
CA PHE A 150 -10.32 -0.41 10.80
C PHE A 150 -11.09 0.08 12.02
N ARG A 151 -10.94 -0.64 13.13
CA ARG A 151 -11.48 -0.27 14.44
C ARG A 151 -10.37 0.28 15.30
N ILE A 152 -10.59 1.44 15.90
CA ILE A 152 -9.75 1.99 16.95
C ILE A 152 -10.48 1.79 18.28
N THR A 153 -9.77 1.22 19.25
CA THR A 153 -10.20 1.13 20.64
C THR A 153 -9.19 1.86 21.50
N ILE A 154 -9.65 2.70 22.44
CA ILE A 154 -8.80 3.32 23.45
C ILE A 154 -9.26 2.96 24.86
N PHE A 155 -8.30 2.86 25.76
CA PHE A 155 -8.51 2.60 27.17
C PHE A 155 -7.85 3.69 28.01
N TRP A 156 -8.55 4.23 28.99
CA TRP A 156 -8.04 5.24 29.92
C TRP A 156 -8.76 5.14 31.26
N HIS A 157 -8.19 5.70 32.32
CA HIS A 157 -8.85 5.78 33.63
C HIS A 157 -9.60 7.11 33.70
N ALA A 158 -10.86 7.14 34.14
CA ALA A 158 -11.60 8.40 34.22
C ALA A 158 -11.27 9.16 35.52
N ASP A 159 -10.88 10.43 35.41
CA ASP A 159 -10.82 11.35 36.56
C ASP A 159 -12.22 11.61 37.07
N THR A 160 -12.56 11.05 38.22
CA THR A 160 -13.79 11.45 38.91
C THR A 160 -13.56 11.46 40.41
N ASN A 161 -13.77 12.64 41.00
CA ASN A 161 -13.99 12.87 42.43
C ASN A 161 -15.39 12.41 42.89
N VAL A 162 -16.08 11.57 42.12
CA VAL A 162 -17.45 11.13 42.40
C VAL A 162 -17.39 9.73 43.01
N ASP A 163 -17.84 9.63 44.27
CA ASP A 163 -17.99 8.40 45.04
C ASP A 163 -19.25 7.65 44.58
N SER A 164 -19.13 6.82 43.55
CA SER A 164 -20.21 5.95 43.09
C SER A 164 -20.20 4.63 43.87
N ARG A 165 -21.07 4.49 44.88
CA ARG A 165 -21.26 3.28 45.71
C ARG A 165 -22.19 2.22 45.06
N VAL A 166 -21.95 1.83 43.82
CA VAL A 166 -22.86 0.92 43.08
C VAL A 166 -22.20 -0.44 42.81
N ASP A 167 -23.00 -1.50 42.89
CA ASP A 167 -22.61 -2.91 42.73
C ASP A 167 -21.73 -3.19 41.51
N ALA A 168 -20.73 -4.05 41.71
CA ALA A 168 -19.56 -4.23 40.84
C ALA A 168 -19.80 -5.00 39.53
N ASP A 169 -21.00 -5.54 39.29
CA ASP A 169 -21.15 -6.67 38.35
C ASP A 169 -21.80 -6.33 36.99
N GLN A 170 -22.13 -5.07 36.73
CA GLN A 170 -22.71 -4.66 35.44
C GLN A 170 -21.86 -3.63 34.71
N SER A 171 -21.48 -3.95 33.47
CA SER A 171 -20.83 -3.01 32.55
C SER A 171 -21.81 -1.92 32.15
N GLU A 172 -21.45 -0.67 32.41
CA GLU A 172 -22.31 0.47 32.12
C GLU A 172 -22.04 1.00 30.71
N ILE A 173 -23.11 1.21 29.94
CA ILE A 173 -23.05 1.75 28.59
C ILE A 173 -23.22 3.26 28.65
N TRP A 174 -22.31 3.97 27.97
CA TRP A 174 -22.28 5.42 27.88
C TRP A 174 -22.51 5.84 26.43
N ILE A 175 -23.30 6.91 26.24
CA ILE A 175 -23.64 7.45 24.93
C ILE A 175 -22.81 8.70 24.68
N MET A 176 -22.13 8.75 23.54
CA MET A 176 -21.38 9.93 23.10
C MET A 176 -22.31 11.12 22.82
N GLN A 177 -21.95 12.30 23.31
CA GLN A 177 -22.47 13.58 22.84
C GLN A 177 -21.32 14.38 22.21
N GLY A 178 -21.33 14.47 20.89
CA GLY A 178 -20.20 15.05 20.15
C GLY A 178 -18.99 14.12 20.15
N ARG A 179 -17.77 14.70 20.15
CA ARG A 179 -16.51 13.95 19.98
C ARG A 179 -15.75 13.65 21.27
N GLN A 180 -16.06 14.36 22.36
CA GLN A 180 -15.20 14.41 23.55
C GLN A 180 -15.94 14.12 24.86
N LYS A 181 -17.26 13.96 24.85
CA LYS A 181 -18.04 13.72 26.07
C LYS A 181 -18.96 12.54 25.89
N ALA A 182 -19.05 11.71 26.93
CA ALA A 182 -20.01 10.62 27.02
C ALA A 182 -20.86 10.77 28.28
N TYR A 183 -22.13 10.38 28.19
CA TYR A 183 -23.12 10.50 29.24
C TYR A 183 -23.60 9.10 29.59
N ARG A 184 -23.82 8.84 30.88
CA ARG A 184 -24.36 7.57 31.33
C ARG A 184 -25.77 7.40 30.78
N ASN A 185 -26.06 6.25 30.16
CA ASN A 185 -27.39 5.95 29.65
C ASN A 185 -28.30 5.51 30.80
N GLU A 186 -28.67 6.44 31.67
CA GLU A 186 -29.70 6.18 32.68
C GLU A 186 -31.08 6.40 32.06
N PHE A 187 -31.88 5.34 32.04
CA PHE A 187 -33.29 5.39 31.63
C PHE A 187 -34.16 6.12 32.67
N ASP A 188 -33.59 6.55 33.79
CA ASP A 188 -34.33 7.13 34.90
C ASP A 188 -34.53 8.63 34.68
N ARG A 189 -35.79 9.03 34.46
CA ARG A 189 -36.17 10.37 34.02
C ARG A 189 -36.06 11.44 35.12
N ASP A 190 -35.80 11.04 36.36
CA ASP A 190 -36.02 11.90 37.53
C ASP A 190 -34.75 12.28 38.32
N ALA A 191 -33.54 11.90 37.89
CA ALA A 191 -32.30 12.21 38.62
C ALA A 191 -31.51 13.39 38.00
N GLY A 192 -31.44 14.50 38.74
CA GLY A 192 -31.04 15.83 38.29
C GLY A 192 -29.55 16.10 37.98
N VAL A 193 -28.68 15.11 37.79
CA VAL A 193 -27.29 15.36 37.31
C VAL A 193 -26.86 14.20 36.41
N LYS A 194 -26.72 14.46 35.10
CA LYS A 194 -26.16 13.46 34.17
C LYS A 194 -24.66 13.34 34.44
N GLU A 195 -24.23 12.18 34.91
CA GLU A 195 -22.80 11.86 34.99
C GLU A 195 -22.18 11.94 33.59
N THR A 196 -21.05 12.64 33.49
CA THR A 196 -20.32 12.82 32.23
C THR A 196 -18.88 12.37 32.38
N VAL A 197 -18.34 11.76 31.33
CA VAL A 197 -16.93 11.39 31.24
C VAL A 197 -16.35 12.03 29.97
N ASP A 198 -15.17 12.62 30.11
CA ASP A 198 -14.40 13.10 28.97
C ASP A 198 -13.72 11.94 28.25
N VAL A 199 -13.78 11.96 26.93
CA VAL A 199 -13.19 10.97 26.03
C VAL A 199 -12.00 11.61 25.31
N PRO A 200 -10.82 10.95 25.29
CA PRO A 200 -9.67 11.47 24.57
C PRO A 200 -9.95 11.72 23.08
N PRO A 201 -9.67 12.93 22.54
CA PRO A 201 -9.98 13.28 21.17
C PRO A 201 -9.00 12.64 20.18
N ILE A 202 -9.39 11.52 19.59
CA ILE A 202 -8.60 10.81 18.59
C ILE A 202 -8.58 11.55 17.26
N SER A 203 -7.42 11.62 16.64
CA SER A 203 -7.17 12.18 15.31
C SER A 203 -6.46 11.15 14.44
N ILE A 204 -6.93 10.98 13.20
CA ILE A 204 -6.30 10.13 12.18
C ILE A 204 -5.55 11.05 11.21
N MET A 205 -4.25 11.17 11.39
CA MET A 205 -3.46 12.29 10.86
C MET A 205 -3.23 12.20 9.35
N ASN A 206 -3.21 10.99 8.79
CA ASN A 206 -3.03 10.77 7.36
C ASN A 206 -4.34 10.41 6.64
N ALA A 207 -5.50 10.65 7.25
CA ALA A 207 -6.77 10.47 6.56
C ALA A 207 -7.04 11.64 5.59
N ILE A 208 -7.28 11.32 4.32
CA ILE A 208 -7.76 12.27 3.30
C ILE A 208 -9.27 12.46 3.48
N THR A 209 -9.98 11.34 3.57
CA THR A 209 -11.41 11.28 3.89
C THR A 209 -11.63 10.15 4.87
N TYR A 210 -12.62 10.28 5.75
CA TYR A 210 -13.05 9.19 6.59
C TYR A 210 -14.53 9.33 6.93
N ASP A 211 -15.15 8.17 7.16
CA ASP A 211 -16.50 8.02 7.66
C ASP A 211 -16.48 7.10 8.88
N VAL A 212 -17.46 7.26 9.75
CA VAL A 212 -17.64 6.45 10.95
C VAL A 212 -18.76 5.45 10.71
N ASP A 213 -18.42 4.17 10.83
CA ASP A 213 -19.37 3.09 10.63
C ASP A 213 -20.02 2.70 11.97
N GLY A 214 -21.29 3.09 12.12
CA GLY A 214 -22.06 2.94 13.35
C GLY A 214 -21.82 4.06 14.37
N SER A 215 -22.24 3.84 15.62
CA SER A 215 -22.02 4.79 16.72
C SER A 215 -20.81 4.37 17.55
N PRO A 216 -19.93 5.30 17.99
CA PRO A 216 -18.87 4.95 18.92
C PRO A 216 -19.44 4.40 20.22
N GLU A 217 -18.87 3.30 20.70
CA GLU A 217 -19.27 2.63 21.93
C GLU A 217 -18.38 3.09 23.08
N VAL A 218 -18.98 3.56 24.18
CA VAL A 218 -18.26 3.88 25.41
C VAL A 218 -18.77 2.99 26.53
N THR A 219 -17.87 2.30 27.20
CA THR A 219 -18.20 1.36 28.26
C THR A 219 -17.22 1.49 29.41
N MET A 220 -17.73 1.52 30.64
CA MET A 220 -16.89 1.38 31.83
C MET A 220 -16.63 -0.11 32.06
N LEU A 221 -15.36 -0.51 31.89
CA LEU A 221 -14.92 -1.89 32.01
C LEU A 221 -14.77 -2.32 33.46
N ARG A 222 -14.22 -1.43 34.30
CA ARG A 222 -13.98 -1.70 35.72
C ARG A 222 -14.35 -0.48 36.54
N LYS A 223 -15.24 -0.63 37.52
CA LYS A 223 -15.72 0.48 38.36
C LYS A 223 -14.70 0.93 39.41
N ASP A 224 -13.94 -0.02 39.96
CA ASP A 224 -12.93 0.22 41.01
C ASP A 224 -11.78 1.12 40.53
N THR A 225 -11.33 0.89 39.31
CA THR A 225 -10.26 1.61 38.63
C THR A 225 -10.82 2.66 37.68
N LYS A 226 -12.13 2.67 37.45
CA LYS A 226 -12.79 3.56 36.49
C LYS A 226 -12.16 3.45 35.09
N LEU A 227 -11.81 2.21 34.72
CA LEU A 227 -11.23 1.92 33.42
C LEU A 227 -12.31 2.05 32.36
N MET A 228 -12.18 3.06 31.52
CA MET A 228 -13.05 3.33 30.39
C MET A 228 -12.51 2.66 29.13
N ARG A 229 -13.42 2.26 28.26
CA ARG A 229 -13.14 1.82 26.90
C ARG A 229 -14.01 2.62 25.95
N TRP A 230 -13.39 3.18 24.92
CA TRP A 230 -14.06 3.75 23.76
C TRP A 230 -13.66 2.94 22.53
N SER A 231 -14.60 2.62 21.65
CA SER A 231 -14.35 1.86 20.42
C SER A 231 -15.17 2.43 19.27
N CYS A 232 -14.53 2.58 18.11
CA CYS A 232 -15.16 3.13 16.91
C CYS A 232 -14.62 2.45 15.64
N MET A 233 -15.50 2.18 14.68
CA MET A 233 -15.14 1.66 13.36
C MET A 233 -15.03 2.82 12.36
N TYR A 234 -13.92 2.86 11.65
CA TYR A 234 -13.64 3.85 10.63
C TYR A 234 -13.56 3.20 9.25
N ASN A 235 -14.06 3.92 8.25
CA ASN A 235 -13.78 3.67 6.84
C ASN A 235 -13.07 4.92 6.30
N ALA A 236 -11.77 4.82 6.01
CA ALA A 236 -10.93 5.96 5.69
C ALA A 236 -10.08 5.73 4.44
N THR A 237 -9.90 6.79 3.65
CA THR A 237 -8.86 6.83 2.61
C THR A 237 -7.62 7.46 3.19
N LEU A 238 -6.55 6.69 3.31
CA LEU A 238 -5.32 7.11 3.97
C LEU A 238 -4.25 7.50 2.94
N SER A 239 -3.63 8.66 3.11
CA SER A 239 -2.44 9.08 2.37
C SER A 239 -1.20 8.35 2.86
N GLN A 240 -0.34 7.95 1.92
CA GLN A 240 0.89 7.20 2.15
C GLN A 240 2.08 7.98 1.57
N GLU A 241 3.01 8.42 2.41
CA GLU A 241 4.09 9.30 1.93
C GLU A 241 5.11 8.54 1.06
N ASN A 242 5.44 7.31 1.48
CA ASN A 242 6.57 6.53 0.99
C ASN A 242 6.16 5.36 0.09
N MET A 243 5.38 5.63 -0.95
CA MET A 243 5.08 4.62 -1.98
C MET A 243 5.96 4.85 -3.22
N ARG A 244 6.96 3.99 -3.41
CA ARG A 244 7.88 4.03 -4.55
C ARG A 244 7.76 2.78 -5.40
N VAL A 245 7.77 2.93 -6.72
CA VAL A 245 7.63 1.85 -7.70
C VAL A 245 8.90 1.61 -8.50
N ASP A 246 10.03 2.12 -8.04
CA ASP A 246 11.32 1.93 -8.70
C ASP A 246 11.68 0.45 -8.81
N MET A 247 11.27 -0.35 -7.83
CA MET A 247 11.51 -1.79 -7.78
C MET A 247 10.40 -2.65 -8.42
N PHE A 248 9.41 -2.06 -9.09
CA PHE A 248 8.32 -2.82 -9.72
C PHE A 248 8.86 -3.90 -10.68
N PRO A 249 8.34 -5.14 -10.63
CA PRO A 249 7.14 -5.61 -9.90
C PRO A 249 7.41 -6.17 -8.49
N HIS A 250 8.62 -5.99 -7.96
CA HIS A 250 9.06 -6.52 -6.67
C HIS A 250 9.05 -5.46 -5.56
N ASP A 251 8.26 -4.40 -5.75
CA ASP A 251 8.13 -3.30 -4.82
C ASP A 251 7.45 -3.75 -3.51
N ARG A 252 7.93 -3.16 -2.40
CA ARG A 252 7.44 -3.35 -1.04
C ARG A 252 7.01 -2.00 -0.50
N HIS A 253 5.87 -1.97 0.18
CA HIS A 253 5.32 -0.77 0.78
C HIS A 253 4.90 -1.03 2.21
N ASP A 254 5.02 -0.02 3.05
CA ASP A 254 4.43 -0.03 4.39
C ASP A 254 3.19 0.84 4.36
N LEU A 255 2.02 0.22 4.53
CA LEU A 255 0.76 0.95 4.64
C LEU A 255 0.61 1.41 6.09
N VAL A 256 0.59 2.72 6.31
CA VAL A 256 0.64 3.31 7.65
C VAL A 256 -0.70 3.96 8.00
N ILE A 257 -1.16 3.72 9.22
CA ILE A 257 -2.22 4.49 9.89
C ILE A 257 -1.55 5.33 10.98
N LYS A 258 -1.67 6.66 10.89
CA LYS A 258 -1.10 7.59 11.88
C LYS A 258 -2.21 8.06 12.82
N ILE A 259 -2.18 7.60 14.07
CA ILE A 259 -3.22 7.89 15.08
C ILE A 259 -2.60 8.69 16.22
N GLY A 260 -3.23 9.78 16.62
CA GLY A 260 -2.77 10.58 17.75
C GLY A 260 -3.91 11.22 18.51
N ILE A 261 -3.59 11.75 19.69
CA ILE A 261 -4.46 12.69 20.40
C ILE A 261 -3.76 14.02 20.27
N LEU A 262 -4.40 15.02 19.65
CA LEU A 262 -3.76 16.31 19.34
C LEU A 262 -4.38 17.46 20.13
N ALA A 263 -5.69 17.42 20.37
CA ALA A 263 -6.38 18.47 21.10
C ALA A 263 -6.13 18.36 22.61
N HIS A 264 -5.82 19.49 23.23
CA HIS A 264 -5.62 19.63 24.68
C HIS A 264 -4.44 18.81 25.26
N ARG A 265 -3.36 18.64 24.48
CA ARG A 265 -2.15 17.90 24.87
C ARG A 265 -0.99 18.75 25.42
N GLY A 266 -1.22 20.05 25.57
CA GLY A 266 -0.23 20.96 26.18
C GLY A 266 -0.19 20.85 27.70
N PRO A 267 0.87 21.39 28.34
CA PRO A 267 1.01 21.39 29.79
C PRO A 267 -0.20 21.99 30.51
N GLY A 268 -0.72 21.31 31.53
CA GLY A 268 -1.88 21.75 32.32
C GLY A 268 -3.25 21.67 31.62
N HIS A 269 -3.31 21.10 30.42
CA HIS A 269 -4.58 20.80 29.76
C HIS A 269 -5.12 19.42 30.16
N ARG A 270 -6.37 19.15 29.78
CA ARG A 270 -7.10 17.91 30.12
C ARG A 270 -6.36 16.62 29.76
N TRP A 271 -5.61 16.62 28.66
CA TRP A 271 -4.85 15.46 28.18
C TRP A 271 -3.36 15.79 28.15
N ASP A 272 -2.85 16.48 29.17
CA ASP A 272 -1.44 16.83 29.27
C ASP A 272 -0.57 15.60 29.05
N ARG A 273 0.28 15.64 28.03
CA ARG A 273 1.18 14.54 27.65
C ARG A 273 2.17 14.11 28.74
N ASN A 274 2.46 14.97 29.73
CA ASN A 274 3.35 14.63 30.84
C ASN A 274 2.63 13.74 31.86
N GLU A 275 1.30 13.84 31.93
CA GLU A 275 0.44 13.06 32.82
C GLU A 275 -0.13 11.85 32.06
N TRP A 276 -0.71 12.10 30.88
CA TRP A 276 -1.36 11.14 30.00
C TRP A 276 -0.42 10.57 28.93
N MET A 277 0.34 9.54 29.30
CA MET A 277 1.27 8.87 28.40
C MET A 277 0.52 7.98 27.39
N LEU A 278 0.90 8.07 26.11
CA LEU A 278 0.35 7.15 25.09
C LEU A 278 1.07 5.80 25.17
N ASN A 279 0.29 4.72 25.20
CA ASN A 279 0.79 3.35 25.25
C ASN A 279 -0.04 2.41 24.37
N LEU A 280 0.42 1.17 24.18
CA LEU A 280 -0.41 0.12 23.58
C LEU A 280 -1.27 -0.55 24.65
N ALA A 281 -2.44 -1.06 24.25
CA ALA A 281 -3.30 -1.85 25.11
C ALA A 281 -2.60 -3.14 25.55
N THR A 282 -2.86 -3.54 26.80
CA THR A 282 -2.27 -4.73 27.44
C THR A 282 -3.31 -5.82 27.63
N ASN A 283 -2.87 -7.01 28.08
CA ASN A 283 -3.80 -8.11 28.40
C ASN A 283 -4.78 -7.76 29.54
N GLU A 284 -4.48 -6.75 30.36
CA GLU A 284 -5.38 -6.31 31.41
C GLU A 284 -6.59 -5.55 30.87
N ASP A 285 -6.42 -4.89 29.72
CA ASP A 285 -7.47 -4.12 29.02
C ASP A 285 -8.47 -5.02 28.31
N SER A 286 -8.04 -6.22 27.92
CA SER A 286 -8.86 -7.15 27.14
C SER A 286 -9.87 -7.94 27.98
N GLN A 287 -9.86 -7.80 29.31
CA GLN A 287 -10.74 -8.52 30.26
C GLN A 287 -10.81 -10.04 30.01
N GLY A 288 -9.68 -10.66 29.66
CA GLY A 288 -9.63 -12.10 29.37
C GLY A 288 -10.10 -12.48 27.96
N SER A 289 -10.36 -11.50 27.08
CA SER A 289 -10.48 -11.77 25.65
C SER A 289 -9.15 -12.34 25.13
N THR A 290 -9.23 -13.51 24.51
CA THR A 290 -8.09 -14.27 23.98
C THR A 290 -7.48 -13.65 22.71
N ARG A 291 -8.03 -12.54 22.21
CA ARG A 291 -7.54 -11.87 21.00
C ARG A 291 -6.48 -10.82 21.34
N ILE A 292 -5.47 -10.77 20.47
CA ILE A 292 -4.19 -10.05 20.59
C ILE A 292 -4.34 -8.67 21.24
N PRO A 293 -3.54 -8.36 22.28
CA PRO A 293 -3.80 -7.22 23.17
C PRO A 293 -3.82 -5.85 22.48
N TYR A 294 -3.03 -5.64 21.42
CA TYR A 294 -2.84 -4.30 20.83
C TYR A 294 -3.25 -4.19 19.35
N GLY A 295 -3.49 -5.31 18.65
CA GLY A 295 -4.09 -5.24 17.32
C GLY A 295 -4.00 -6.51 16.48
N LEU A 296 -4.78 -6.54 15.40
CA LEU A 296 -4.91 -7.69 14.52
C LEU A 296 -5.29 -7.20 13.12
N ALA A 297 -4.61 -7.69 12.10
CA ALA A 297 -5.18 -7.74 10.76
C ALA A 297 -6.03 -9.02 10.71
N VAL A 298 -7.34 -8.89 10.47
CA VAL A 298 -8.23 -10.06 10.46
C VAL A 298 -7.75 -11.03 9.37
N ASP A 299 -7.72 -12.34 9.65
CA ASP A 299 -7.13 -13.38 8.77
C ASP A 299 -7.65 -13.40 7.32
N HIS A 300 -8.76 -12.70 7.05
CA HIS A 300 -9.38 -12.58 5.73
C HIS A 300 -9.10 -11.24 5.04
N VAL A 301 -8.19 -10.41 5.55
CA VAL A 301 -7.77 -9.17 4.89
C VAL A 301 -6.96 -9.53 3.65
N SER A 302 -7.63 -9.62 2.50
CA SER A 302 -6.96 -9.62 1.21
C SER A 302 -6.60 -8.19 0.81
N VAL A 303 -5.36 -7.95 0.41
CA VAL A 303 -4.93 -6.69 -0.19
C VAL A 303 -4.86 -6.94 -1.70
N PRO A 304 -5.73 -6.35 -2.53
CA PRO A 304 -5.72 -6.58 -3.97
C PRO A 304 -4.33 -6.29 -4.56
N ASP A 305 -3.78 -7.21 -5.36
CA ASP A 305 -2.45 -7.15 -5.99
C ASP A 305 -1.23 -7.20 -5.05
N PHE A 306 -1.44 -7.38 -3.74
CA PHE A 306 -0.35 -7.49 -2.77
C PHE A 306 -0.53 -8.68 -1.82
N LEU A 307 0.61 -9.22 -1.41
CA LEU A 307 0.75 -10.18 -0.33
C LEU A 307 1.17 -9.40 0.92
N HIS A 308 0.48 -9.59 2.04
CA HIS A 308 0.88 -8.97 3.31
C HIS A 308 1.78 -9.89 4.13
N ASP A 309 2.56 -9.29 5.03
CA ASP A 309 3.44 -10.04 5.93
C ASP A 309 2.62 -10.92 6.91
N LYS A 310 3.06 -12.16 7.13
CA LYS A 310 2.51 -13.07 8.13
C LYS A 310 2.72 -12.58 9.56
N ASP A 311 3.67 -11.68 9.76
CA ASP A 311 3.98 -11.10 11.06
C ASP A 311 2.88 -10.14 11.55
N GLY A 312 1.97 -9.73 10.66
CA GLY A 312 0.82 -8.90 11.00
C GLY A 312 1.14 -7.42 11.06
N LEU A 313 0.47 -6.71 11.98
CA LEU A 313 0.62 -5.27 12.17
C LEU A 313 1.81 -4.95 13.07
N GLN A 314 2.61 -3.97 12.69
CA GLN A 314 3.68 -3.41 13.51
C GLN A 314 3.23 -2.09 14.13
N PHE A 315 3.62 -1.84 15.37
CA PHE A 315 3.18 -0.69 16.16
C PHE A 315 4.38 0.08 16.67
N GLU A 316 4.41 1.38 16.44
CA GLU A 316 5.53 2.24 16.83
C GLU A 316 5.01 3.63 17.21
N PHE A 317 5.45 4.17 18.35
CA PHE A 317 5.18 5.56 18.70
C PHE A 317 6.27 6.46 18.13
N VAL A 318 5.90 7.28 17.15
CA VAL A 318 6.81 8.17 16.42
C VAL A 318 6.55 9.62 16.86
N PRO A 319 7.59 10.41 17.16
CA PRO A 319 7.43 11.83 17.47
C PRO A 319 6.83 12.58 16.28
N LEU A 320 5.95 13.53 16.57
CA LEU A 320 5.39 14.41 15.55
C LEU A 320 6.46 15.35 15.01
N SER A 321 6.51 15.52 13.68
CA SER A 321 7.43 16.46 13.03
C SER A 321 7.08 17.92 13.30
N PHE A 322 5.85 18.19 13.77
CA PHE A 322 5.36 19.51 14.14
C PHE A 322 4.75 19.48 15.54
N GLY A 323 4.89 20.60 16.25
CA GLY A 323 4.31 20.77 17.58
C GLY A 323 5.27 20.45 18.72
N SER A 324 4.74 20.46 19.94
CA SER A 324 5.47 20.58 21.21
C SER A 324 6.39 19.41 21.56
N GLY A 325 6.56 18.38 20.71
CA GLY A 325 7.29 17.13 21.01
C GLY A 325 6.38 15.97 21.42
N ASP A 326 5.11 15.99 21.00
CA ASP A 326 4.17 14.89 21.23
C ASP A 326 4.45 13.71 20.29
N LYS A 327 3.88 12.54 20.60
CA LYS A 327 4.02 11.31 19.82
C LYS A 327 2.67 10.91 19.20
N CYS A 328 2.74 10.23 18.07
CA CYS A 328 1.61 9.53 17.46
C CYS A 328 1.93 8.04 17.30
N LEU A 329 0.88 7.22 17.32
CA LEU A 329 0.96 5.81 17.02
C LEU A 329 0.97 5.60 15.50
N HIS A 330 2.04 5.00 14.99
CA HIS A 330 2.10 4.44 13.65
C HIS A 330 1.72 2.95 13.71
N VAL A 331 0.65 2.60 13.00
CA VAL A 331 0.29 1.21 12.74
C VAL A 331 0.70 0.89 11.32
N LYS A 332 1.72 0.04 11.15
CA LYS A 332 2.30 -0.31 9.85
C LYS A 332 1.85 -1.71 9.44
N LEU A 333 1.35 -1.84 8.22
CA LEU A 333 1.09 -3.10 7.54
C LEU A 333 2.02 -3.19 6.33
N THR A 334 3.06 -4.03 6.43
CA THR A 334 3.94 -4.28 5.29
C THR A 334 3.22 -5.14 4.24
N VAL A 335 3.25 -4.68 3.00
CA VAL A 335 2.73 -5.37 1.83
C VAL A 335 3.80 -5.47 0.73
N VAL A 336 3.80 -6.59 0.01
CA VAL A 336 4.70 -6.88 -1.12
C VAL A 336 3.84 -7.17 -2.32
N ARG A 337 4.13 -6.56 -3.48
CA ARG A 337 3.33 -6.79 -4.68
C ARG A 337 3.35 -8.24 -5.10
N ASP A 338 2.21 -8.77 -5.57
CA ASP A 338 2.16 -10.08 -6.22
C ASP A 338 2.80 -9.98 -7.61
N SER A 339 4.09 -10.29 -7.69
CA SER A 339 4.87 -10.31 -8.93
C SER A 339 4.60 -11.55 -9.80
N GLY A 340 3.70 -12.46 -9.39
CA GLY A 340 3.54 -13.78 -9.99
C GLY A 340 3.29 -13.77 -11.50
N GLN A 341 2.51 -12.81 -12.01
CA GLN A 341 2.27 -12.66 -13.45
C GLN A 341 3.56 -12.31 -14.22
N TYR A 342 4.38 -11.41 -13.69
CA TYR A 342 5.60 -10.94 -14.34
C TYR A 342 6.68 -12.01 -14.29
N ASP A 343 6.84 -12.66 -13.14
CA ASP A 343 7.89 -13.64 -12.89
C ASP A 343 7.67 -14.95 -13.66
N LYS A 344 6.40 -15.38 -13.81
CA LYS A 344 6.07 -16.67 -14.43
C LYS A 344 5.78 -16.56 -15.91
N ASN A 345 5.30 -15.41 -16.39
CA ASN A 345 4.86 -15.28 -17.78
C ASN A 345 5.78 -14.34 -18.57
N ILE A 346 5.99 -13.10 -18.07
CA ILE A 346 6.67 -12.06 -18.86
C ILE A 346 8.17 -12.32 -18.95
N MET A 347 8.85 -12.47 -17.81
CA MET A 347 10.31 -12.62 -17.80
C MET A 347 10.80 -13.88 -18.55
N PRO A 348 10.17 -15.06 -18.40
CA PRO A 348 10.53 -16.23 -19.20
C PRO A 348 10.26 -16.06 -20.69
N THR A 349 9.20 -15.34 -21.07
CA THR A 349 8.92 -15.04 -22.48
C THR A 349 10.00 -14.15 -23.08
N LEU A 350 10.44 -13.10 -22.37
CA LEU A 350 11.54 -12.24 -22.80
C LEU A 350 12.86 -13.02 -22.92
N ALA A 351 13.17 -13.87 -21.95
CA ALA A 351 14.36 -14.72 -22.02
C ALA A 351 14.31 -15.68 -23.22
N LEU A 352 13.16 -16.30 -23.48
CA LEU A 352 12.97 -17.21 -24.61
C LEU A 352 13.11 -16.47 -25.95
N LEU A 353 12.50 -15.29 -26.09
CA LEU A 353 12.62 -14.47 -27.30
C LEU A 353 14.10 -14.12 -27.60
N ASN A 354 14.86 -13.75 -26.58
CA ASN A 354 16.29 -13.49 -26.73
C ASN A 354 17.09 -14.75 -27.09
N ILE A 355 16.78 -15.90 -26.49
CA ILE A 355 17.41 -17.19 -26.87
C ILE A 355 17.10 -17.53 -28.34
N VAL A 356 15.87 -17.31 -28.80
CA VAL A 356 15.49 -17.52 -30.20
C VAL A 356 16.26 -16.55 -31.11
N ALA A 357 16.39 -15.28 -30.73
CA ALA A 357 17.17 -14.30 -31.49
C ALA A 357 18.64 -14.71 -31.60
N VAL A 358 19.28 -15.15 -30.51
CA VAL A 358 20.64 -15.69 -30.50
C VAL A 358 20.75 -16.92 -31.41
N SER A 359 19.77 -17.82 -31.36
CA SER A 359 19.77 -19.01 -32.22
C SER A 359 19.71 -18.68 -33.72
N CYS A 360 19.11 -17.55 -34.09
CA CYS A 360 19.03 -17.11 -35.48
C CYS A 360 20.40 -16.71 -36.06
N ILE A 361 21.32 -16.23 -35.23
CA ILE A 361 22.69 -15.88 -35.64
C ILE A 361 23.55 -17.14 -35.77
N THR A 362 23.40 -18.08 -34.84
CA THR A 362 24.16 -19.35 -34.87
C THR A 362 23.82 -20.25 -36.06
N ARG A 363 22.68 -20.04 -36.70
CA ARG A 363 22.32 -20.76 -37.92
C ARG A 363 22.89 -19.99 -39.09
N ASN A 364 23.81 -20.62 -39.81
CA ASN A 364 24.31 -20.13 -41.10
C ASN A 364 23.14 -20.18 -42.12
N PHE A 365 22.26 -19.19 -42.05
CA PHE A 365 21.21 -19.00 -43.03
C PHE A 365 21.90 -18.53 -44.30
N ALA A 366 21.74 -19.31 -45.38
CA ALA A 366 22.18 -18.92 -46.72
C ALA A 366 21.64 -17.54 -47.17
N SER A 367 20.64 -16.99 -46.45
CA SER A 367 20.14 -15.63 -46.62
C SER A 367 20.11 -14.86 -45.29
N ALA A 368 21.01 -13.87 -45.13
CA ALA A 368 21.02 -12.92 -44.02
C ALA A 368 19.67 -12.16 -43.84
N THR A 369 18.88 -12.08 -44.91
CA THR A 369 17.52 -11.48 -44.90
C THR A 369 16.57 -12.22 -43.99
N ALA A 370 16.59 -13.56 -43.98
CA ALA A 370 15.68 -14.37 -43.15
C ALA A 370 15.95 -14.19 -41.65
N SER A 371 17.23 -14.14 -41.24
CA SER A 371 17.60 -13.87 -39.84
C SER A 371 17.13 -12.48 -39.39
N THR A 372 17.35 -11.47 -40.24
CA THR A 372 16.91 -10.09 -39.99
C THR A 372 15.38 -9.99 -39.87
N GLU A 373 14.63 -10.67 -40.74
CA GLU A 373 13.16 -10.71 -40.69
C GLU A 373 12.65 -11.33 -39.39
N ILE A 374 13.26 -12.43 -38.93
CA ILE A 374 12.90 -13.06 -37.66
C ILE A 374 13.22 -12.13 -36.48
N MET A 375 14.40 -11.52 -36.45
CA MET A 375 14.78 -10.58 -35.39
C MET A 375 13.85 -9.37 -35.33
N LEU A 376 13.45 -8.84 -36.49
CA LEU A 376 12.48 -7.74 -36.56
C LEU A 376 11.11 -8.17 -36.03
N GLY A 377 10.67 -9.39 -36.35
CA GLY A 377 9.47 -9.99 -35.78
C GLY A 377 9.53 -10.09 -34.25
N ILE A 378 10.66 -10.54 -33.70
CA ILE A 378 10.90 -10.59 -32.25
C ILE A 378 10.87 -9.17 -31.64
N ALA A 379 11.51 -8.20 -32.28
CA ALA A 379 11.52 -6.81 -31.82
C ALA A 379 10.11 -6.21 -31.76
N PHE A 380 9.23 -6.50 -32.73
CA PHE A 380 7.83 -6.07 -32.67
C PHE A 380 7.07 -6.72 -31.51
N VAL A 381 7.31 -7.99 -31.22
CA VAL A 381 6.72 -8.67 -30.06
C VAL A 381 7.19 -8.03 -28.75
N GLU A 382 8.48 -7.73 -28.62
CA GLU A 382 9.01 -7.04 -27.43
C GLU A 382 8.43 -5.63 -27.25
N ILE A 383 8.29 -4.86 -28.35
CA ILE A 383 7.61 -3.55 -28.32
C ILE A 383 6.17 -3.71 -27.86
N GLY A 384 5.44 -4.72 -28.36
CA GLY A 384 4.07 -5.02 -27.93
C GLY A 384 3.97 -5.35 -26.45
N ILE A 385 4.88 -6.18 -25.92
CA ILE A 385 4.98 -6.50 -24.49
C ILE A 385 5.26 -5.23 -23.68
N ARG A 386 6.20 -4.40 -24.14
CA ARG A 386 6.56 -3.13 -23.49
C ARG A 386 5.37 -2.19 -23.40
N LEU A 387 4.70 -1.90 -24.52
CA LEU A 387 3.51 -1.04 -24.53
C LEU A 387 2.40 -1.57 -23.61
N SER A 388 2.22 -2.90 -23.58
CA SER A 388 1.25 -3.55 -22.69
C SER A 388 1.59 -3.37 -21.21
N ILE A 389 2.88 -3.40 -20.85
CA ILE A 389 3.34 -3.20 -19.48
C ILE A 389 3.28 -1.71 -19.12
N ASP A 390 3.80 -0.83 -19.97
CA ASP A 390 3.81 0.62 -19.75
C ASP A 390 2.39 1.18 -19.56
N SER A 391 1.38 0.63 -20.24
CA SER A 391 -0.03 1.02 -20.04
C SER A 391 -0.60 0.69 -18.66
N ARG A 392 0.05 -0.22 -17.91
CA ARG A 392 -0.33 -0.63 -16.55
C ARG A 392 0.56 0.00 -15.48
N LEU A 393 1.68 0.60 -15.89
CA LEU A 393 2.61 1.22 -14.96
C LEU A 393 2.14 2.63 -14.61
N PRO A 394 2.33 3.05 -13.35
CA PRO A 394 2.12 4.44 -12.96
C PRO A 394 3.08 5.36 -13.72
N SER A 395 2.61 6.55 -14.12
CA SER A 395 3.49 7.58 -14.68
C SER A 395 4.35 8.17 -13.56
N VAL A 396 5.66 7.92 -13.60
CA VAL A 396 6.63 8.41 -12.62
C VAL A 396 7.83 9.04 -13.33
N GLY A 397 8.41 10.08 -12.74
CA GLY A 397 9.57 10.79 -13.31
C GLY A 397 10.91 10.06 -13.19
N TYR A 398 10.93 8.83 -12.67
CA TYR A 398 12.12 8.02 -12.49
C TYR A 398 11.99 6.68 -13.24
N GLN A 399 13.13 6.06 -13.56
CA GLN A 399 13.13 4.79 -14.28
C GLN A 399 12.72 3.63 -13.38
N ILE A 400 11.68 2.88 -13.80
CA ILE A 400 11.24 1.66 -13.14
C ILE A 400 12.14 0.49 -13.54
N LYS A 401 12.43 -0.43 -12.60
CA LYS A 401 13.22 -1.65 -12.84
C LYS A 401 12.73 -2.44 -14.06
N MET A 402 11.43 -2.75 -14.14
CA MET A 402 10.88 -3.50 -15.27
C MET A 402 11.13 -2.80 -16.62
N GLN A 403 11.02 -1.47 -16.68
CA GLN A 403 11.34 -0.70 -17.89
C GLN A 403 12.83 -0.77 -18.23
N ARG A 404 13.72 -0.75 -17.22
CA ARG A 404 15.16 -0.95 -17.42
C ARG A 404 15.44 -2.33 -18.00
N THR A 405 14.84 -3.40 -17.45
CA THR A 405 14.98 -4.77 -17.96
C THR A 405 14.50 -4.90 -19.40
N LEU A 406 13.31 -4.36 -19.72
CA LEU A 406 12.78 -4.35 -21.09
C LEU A 406 13.69 -3.60 -22.06
N ASN A 407 14.21 -2.43 -21.66
CA ASN A 407 15.16 -1.67 -22.49
C ASN A 407 16.46 -2.46 -22.73
N GLN A 408 16.97 -3.19 -21.73
CA GLN A 408 18.16 -4.00 -21.88
C GLN A 408 17.95 -5.17 -22.84
N CYS A 409 16.81 -5.86 -22.78
CA CYS A 409 16.42 -6.87 -23.78
C CYS A 409 16.38 -6.28 -25.19
N PHE A 410 15.72 -5.13 -25.35
CA PHE A 410 15.60 -4.46 -26.64
C PHE A 410 16.96 -4.03 -27.21
N TRP A 411 17.86 -3.48 -26.36
CA TRP A 411 19.21 -3.11 -26.78
C TRP A 411 20.03 -4.30 -27.26
N MET A 412 19.87 -5.47 -26.63
CA MET A 412 20.51 -6.71 -27.10
C MET A 412 20.06 -7.04 -28.53
N LEU A 413 18.75 -7.02 -28.80
CA LEU A 413 18.22 -7.26 -30.15
C LEU A 413 18.75 -6.24 -31.16
N CYS A 414 18.83 -4.96 -30.79
CA CYS A 414 19.43 -3.95 -31.67
C CYS A 414 20.89 -4.26 -32.00
N VAL A 415 21.69 -4.67 -31.02
CA VAL A 415 23.09 -5.06 -31.24
C VAL A 415 23.18 -6.26 -32.17
N LEU A 416 22.32 -7.27 -31.98
CA LEU A 416 22.26 -8.45 -32.84
C LEU A 416 21.89 -8.09 -34.30
N VAL A 417 20.90 -7.21 -34.49
CA VAL A 417 20.53 -6.74 -35.84
C VAL A 417 21.67 -5.94 -36.48
N LEU A 418 22.36 -5.08 -35.73
CA LEU A 418 23.50 -4.32 -36.23
C LEU A 418 24.66 -5.24 -36.62
N GLU A 419 24.94 -6.23 -35.79
CA GLU A 419 25.96 -7.25 -36.01
C GLU A 419 25.68 -8.02 -37.31
N SER A 420 24.46 -8.53 -37.50
CA SER A 420 24.09 -9.25 -38.73
C SER A 420 24.20 -8.39 -39.99
N ASN A 421 23.93 -7.08 -39.89
CA ASN A 421 24.13 -6.15 -41.01
C ASN A 421 25.63 -5.91 -41.30
N VAL A 422 26.47 -5.86 -40.28
CA VAL A 422 27.93 -5.73 -40.41
C VAL A 422 28.52 -6.98 -41.07
N VAL A 423 28.14 -8.17 -40.61
CA VAL A 423 28.55 -9.45 -41.22
C VAL A 423 28.16 -9.50 -42.69
N PHE A 424 26.90 -9.18 -43.02
CA PHE A 424 26.43 -9.13 -44.41
C PHE A 424 27.24 -8.15 -45.26
N PHE A 425 27.60 -6.98 -44.71
CA PHE A 425 28.42 -6.00 -45.40
C PHE A 425 29.84 -6.53 -45.66
N LEU A 426 30.47 -7.18 -44.67
CA LEU A 426 31.82 -7.74 -44.81
C LEU A 426 31.87 -8.83 -45.89
N VAL A 427 30.94 -9.78 -45.87
CA VAL A 427 30.85 -10.82 -46.90
C VAL A 427 30.64 -10.19 -48.29
N LYS A 428 29.63 -9.33 -48.43
CA LYS A 428 29.21 -8.81 -49.74
C LYS A 428 30.14 -7.76 -50.33
N LYS A 429 30.78 -6.92 -49.51
CA LYS A 429 31.58 -5.77 -49.98
C LYS A 429 33.07 -5.93 -49.80
N ARG A 430 33.51 -6.68 -48.79
CA ARG A 430 34.94 -6.92 -48.53
C ARG A 430 35.40 -8.28 -49.04
N GLY A 431 34.49 -9.18 -49.41
CA GLY A 431 34.82 -10.52 -49.90
C GLY A 431 35.43 -11.39 -48.82
N TRP A 432 35.07 -11.14 -47.54
CA TRP A 432 35.45 -12.02 -46.44
C TRP A 432 34.88 -13.42 -46.67
N GLU A 433 35.69 -14.44 -46.38
CA GLU A 433 35.24 -15.83 -46.43
C GLU A 433 34.20 -16.07 -45.33
N ILE A 434 33.22 -16.93 -45.61
CA ILE A 434 32.12 -17.23 -44.68
C ILE A 434 32.67 -17.79 -43.36
N GLU A 435 33.77 -18.54 -43.42
CA GLU A 435 34.44 -19.11 -42.24
C GLU A 435 34.99 -18.03 -41.29
N GLU A 436 35.43 -16.87 -41.80
CA GLU A 436 35.90 -15.77 -40.95
C GLU A 436 34.74 -15.08 -40.23
N THR A 437 33.58 -14.98 -40.88
CA THR A 437 32.38 -14.40 -40.27
C THR A 437 31.73 -15.29 -39.22
N ASP A 438 31.88 -16.62 -39.34
CA ASP A 438 31.37 -17.57 -38.34
C ASP A 438 31.97 -17.31 -36.93
N TYR A 439 33.21 -16.80 -36.85
CA TYR A 439 33.81 -16.41 -35.56
C TYR A 439 33.14 -15.18 -34.95
N VAL A 440 32.72 -14.21 -35.77
CA VAL A 440 32.02 -13.00 -35.31
C VAL A 440 30.64 -13.38 -34.79
N ASP A 441 29.90 -14.18 -35.55
CA ASP A 441 28.59 -14.71 -35.18
C ASP A 441 28.66 -15.51 -33.86
N LEU A 442 29.69 -16.37 -33.70
CA LEU A 442 29.90 -17.15 -32.48
C LEU A 442 30.17 -16.26 -31.26
N LEU A 443 31.04 -15.25 -31.40
CA LEU A 443 31.33 -14.31 -30.32
C LEU A 443 30.10 -13.48 -29.94
N ALA A 444 29.34 -13.02 -30.94
CA ALA A 444 28.08 -12.30 -30.74
C ALA A 444 27.05 -13.17 -30.00
N ALA A 445 26.92 -14.44 -30.40
CA ALA A 445 26.02 -15.39 -29.77
C ALA A 445 26.40 -15.66 -28.30
N ILE A 446 27.68 -15.88 -28.00
CA ILE A 446 28.18 -16.07 -26.62
C ILE A 446 27.94 -14.81 -25.79
N GLY A 447 28.24 -13.63 -26.33
CA GLY A 447 28.02 -12.35 -25.68
C GLY A 447 26.54 -12.11 -25.34
N ALA A 448 25.66 -12.30 -26.31
CA ALA A 448 24.22 -12.11 -26.16
C ALA A 448 23.58 -13.14 -25.21
N LEU A 449 24.02 -14.40 -25.25
CA LEU A 449 23.59 -15.43 -24.30
C LEU A 449 24.01 -15.07 -22.87
N SER A 450 25.28 -14.68 -22.69
CA SER A 450 25.80 -14.26 -21.39
C SER A 450 25.05 -13.05 -20.85
N PHE A 451 24.73 -12.09 -21.71
CA PHE A 451 23.95 -10.90 -21.36
C PHE A 451 22.50 -11.26 -21.00
N THR A 452 21.87 -12.20 -21.71
CA THR A 452 20.52 -12.71 -21.38
C THR A 452 20.50 -13.37 -20.00
N VAL A 453 21.51 -14.21 -19.70
CA VAL A 453 21.68 -14.84 -18.38
C VAL A 453 21.89 -13.76 -17.31
N HIS A 454 22.72 -12.76 -17.58
CA HIS A 454 22.98 -11.66 -16.66
C HIS A 454 21.72 -10.84 -16.35
N ILE A 455 20.93 -10.44 -17.35
CA ILE A 455 19.68 -9.70 -17.15
C ILE A 455 18.71 -10.53 -16.31
N THR A 456 18.53 -11.81 -16.67
CA THR A 456 17.61 -12.72 -15.98
C THR A 456 18.03 -12.92 -14.53
N TRP A 457 19.33 -13.14 -14.29
CA TRP A 457 19.86 -13.23 -12.93
C TRP A 457 19.63 -11.91 -12.19
N SER A 458 20.02 -10.76 -12.74
CA SER A 458 19.85 -9.45 -12.09
C SER A 458 18.39 -9.17 -11.72
N TYR A 459 17.45 -9.57 -12.59
CA TYR A 459 16.02 -9.45 -12.34
C TYR A 459 15.60 -10.24 -11.09
N TYR A 460 15.98 -11.51 -10.96
CA TYR A 460 15.59 -12.36 -9.82
C TYR A 460 16.43 -12.14 -8.55
N ARG A 461 17.71 -11.78 -8.65
CA ARG A 461 18.59 -11.57 -7.48
C ARG A 461 18.05 -10.51 -6.52
N GLU A 462 17.45 -9.47 -7.06
CA GLU A 462 16.89 -8.38 -6.26
C GLU A 462 15.61 -8.79 -5.52
N LYS A 463 14.85 -9.78 -6.02
CA LYS A 463 13.72 -10.37 -5.31
C LYS A 463 14.16 -11.15 -4.07
N ASP A 464 15.30 -11.82 -4.16
CA ASP A 464 15.86 -12.54 -3.01
C ASP A 464 16.35 -11.56 -1.95
N ARG A 465 16.97 -10.44 -2.33
CA ARG A 465 17.41 -9.40 -1.37
C ARG A 465 16.27 -8.88 -0.50
N THR A 466 15.12 -8.55 -1.09
CA THR A 466 13.96 -8.08 -0.32
C THR A 466 13.45 -9.15 0.65
N THR A 467 13.61 -10.43 0.31
CA THR A 467 13.27 -11.56 1.18
C THR A 467 14.31 -11.75 2.30
N TYR A 468 15.61 -11.62 2.00
CA TYR A 468 16.68 -11.75 2.99
C TYR A 468 16.70 -10.59 3.99
N ASP A 469 16.44 -9.35 3.55
CA ASP A 469 16.33 -8.20 4.45
C ASP A 469 15.24 -8.42 5.50
N ARG A 470 14.17 -9.14 5.14
CA ARG A 470 13.12 -9.56 6.09
C ARG A 470 13.62 -10.59 7.11
N ILE A 471 14.51 -11.50 6.72
CA ILE A 471 15.10 -12.47 7.65
C ILE A 471 16.11 -11.77 8.57
N ALA A 472 16.94 -10.89 8.03
CA ALA A 472 17.94 -10.15 8.79
C ALA A 472 17.30 -9.20 9.81
N ALA A 473 16.27 -8.44 9.42
CA ALA A 473 15.52 -7.56 10.32
C ALA A 473 14.75 -8.29 11.42
N LYS A 474 14.57 -9.62 11.34
CA LYS A 474 14.00 -10.44 12.41
C LYS A 474 15.03 -10.92 13.43
N VAL A 475 16.31 -10.93 13.07
CA VAL A 475 17.40 -11.48 13.90
C VAL A 475 18.07 -10.40 14.74
N MET A 476 17.98 -9.14 14.30
CA MET A 476 18.34 -7.96 15.09
C MET A 476 17.17 -7.51 15.95
#